data_AF-A0A938DAC6-F1
#
_entry.id   AF-A0A938DAC6-F1
#
_cell.length_a   1.000
_cell.length_b   1.000
_cell.length_c   1.000
_cell.angle_alpha   90.00
_cell.angle_beta   90.00
_cell.angle_gamma   90.00
#
_symmetry.space_group_name_H-M   'P 1'
#
loop_
_entity.id
_entity.type
_entity.pdbx_description
1 polymer ?
#
loop_
_entity_poly.entity_id
_entity_poly.type
_entity_poly.pdbx_seq_one_letter_code
_entity_poly.pdbx_strand_id
1 'polypeptide(L)'
;FNWKHSIAKVAARLSDAELAEKLRSIPSKERQEAWLRAARKPYTEAEEDEARRKLVALLDRMEAMLGEGGGWLVGGRYSIADIAVVPFVKRIEEEIAPDEMSAAKHPRVHDWWRRVQARPAFKTARIESFYD
;
A
#
# COMPACT_ATOMS: atom_id res chain seq x y z
N PHE A 1 -1.56 -3.27 -4.44
CA PHE A 1 -1.54 -4.70 -4.76
C PHE A 1 -1.62 -4.96 -6.28
N ASN A 2 -0.70 -4.39 -7.08
CA ASN A 2 -0.62 -4.68 -8.53
C ASN A 2 -0.44 -6.17 -8.83
N TRP A 3 0.17 -6.89 -7.89
CA TRP A 3 0.32 -8.34 -7.86
C TRP A 3 -1.04 -9.10 -7.90
N LYS A 4 -2.06 -8.69 -7.13
CA LYS A 4 -3.36 -9.38 -7.07
C LYS A 4 -4.15 -9.13 -8.37
N HIS A 5 -4.00 -7.95 -8.96
CA HIS A 5 -4.69 -7.57 -10.18
C HIS A 5 -4.09 -8.19 -11.46
N SER A 6 -2.78 -8.42 -11.51
CA SER A 6 -2.09 -8.95 -12.70
C SER A 6 -1.45 -10.34 -12.48
N ILE A 7 -0.55 -10.48 -11.51
CA ILE A 7 0.24 -11.71 -11.31
C ILE A 7 -0.67 -12.86 -10.87
N ALA A 8 -1.59 -12.65 -9.93
CA ALA A 8 -2.48 -13.71 -9.44
C ALA A 8 -3.35 -14.30 -10.56
N LYS A 9 -3.90 -13.44 -11.44
CA LYS A 9 -4.71 -13.89 -12.59
C LYS A 9 -3.92 -14.73 -13.59
N VAL A 10 -2.67 -14.33 -13.87
CA VAL A 10 -1.79 -15.06 -14.79
C VAL A 10 -1.33 -16.37 -14.15
N ALA A 11 -0.80 -16.31 -12.94
CA ALA A 11 -0.21 -17.44 -12.24
C ALA A 11 -1.23 -18.54 -11.93
N ALA A 12 -2.49 -18.21 -11.63
CA ALA A 12 -3.56 -19.19 -11.42
C ALA A 12 -3.88 -20.02 -12.68
N ARG A 13 -3.56 -19.50 -13.88
CA ARG A 13 -3.81 -20.18 -15.17
C ARG A 13 -2.63 -21.02 -15.66
N LEU A 14 -1.45 -20.85 -15.08
CA LEU A 14 -0.27 -21.64 -15.47
C LEU A 14 -0.47 -23.09 -15.05
N SER A 15 -0.07 -24.02 -15.92
CA SER A 15 0.16 -25.41 -15.52
C SER A 15 1.35 -25.51 -14.56
N ASP A 16 1.50 -26.65 -13.89
CA ASP A 16 2.63 -26.86 -12.96
C ASP A 16 3.98 -26.81 -13.66
N ALA A 17 4.06 -27.28 -14.91
CA ALA A 17 5.27 -27.23 -15.72
C ALA A 17 5.65 -25.78 -16.09
N GLU A 18 4.67 -24.98 -16.52
CA GLU A 18 4.89 -23.56 -16.84
C GLU A 18 5.23 -22.74 -15.59
N LEU A 19 4.58 -23.04 -14.45
CA LEU A 19 4.92 -22.42 -13.18
C LEU A 19 6.35 -22.75 -12.76
N ALA A 20 6.77 -24.01 -12.86
CA ALA A 20 8.14 -24.41 -12.51
C ALA A 20 9.18 -23.69 -13.38
N GLU A 21 8.94 -23.56 -14.68
CA GLU A 21 9.80 -22.80 -15.57
C GLU A 21 9.83 -21.31 -15.22
N LYS A 22 8.67 -20.74 -14.91
CA LYS A 22 8.58 -19.35 -14.48
C LYS A 22 9.38 -19.11 -13.20
N LEU A 23 9.27 -20.00 -12.20
CA LEU A 23 10.02 -19.90 -10.95
C LEU A 23 11.53 -20.00 -11.17
N ARG A 24 12.01 -20.90 -12.04
CA ARG A 24 13.43 -20.99 -12.42
C ARG A 24 13.98 -19.69 -12.99
N SER A 25 13.17 -18.96 -13.76
CA SER A 25 13.57 -17.69 -14.37
C SER A 25 13.65 -16.49 -13.41
N ILE A 26 13.09 -16.60 -12.19
CA ILE A 26 13.01 -15.50 -11.23
C ILE A 26 14.17 -15.61 -10.22
N PRO A 27 15.14 -14.69 -10.19
CA PRO A 27 16.28 -14.82 -9.27
C PRO A 27 15.94 -14.60 -7.79
N SER A 28 14.95 -13.74 -7.50
CA SER A 28 14.58 -13.39 -6.13
C SER A 28 13.67 -14.47 -5.52
N LYS A 29 14.12 -15.08 -4.41
CA LYS A 29 13.34 -16.07 -3.66
C LYS A 29 11.98 -15.52 -3.19
N GLU A 30 11.96 -14.27 -2.72
CA GLU A 30 10.73 -13.59 -2.32
C GLU A 30 9.74 -13.50 -3.50
N ARG A 31 10.25 -13.14 -4.69
CA ARG A 31 9.41 -13.10 -5.90
C ARG A 31 8.98 -14.51 -6.34
N GLN A 32 9.83 -15.53 -6.23
CA GLN A 32 9.44 -16.92 -6.50
C GLN A 32 8.29 -17.36 -5.58
N GLU A 33 8.42 -17.09 -4.28
CA GLU A 33 7.39 -17.43 -3.29
C GLU A 33 6.08 -16.70 -3.61
N ALA A 34 6.13 -15.42 -3.96
CA ALA A 34 4.96 -14.70 -4.43
C ALA A 34 4.31 -15.45 -5.61
N TRP A 35 5.03 -15.73 -6.70
CA TRP A 35 4.45 -16.46 -7.85
C TRP A 35 3.85 -17.81 -7.48
N LEU A 36 4.52 -18.60 -6.63
CA LEU A 36 4.02 -19.88 -6.15
C LEU A 36 2.72 -19.72 -5.35
N ARG A 37 2.71 -18.75 -4.43
CA ARG A 37 1.53 -18.43 -3.64
C ARG A 37 0.34 -18.07 -4.51
N ALA A 38 0.52 -17.24 -5.55
CA ALA A 38 -0.59 -16.85 -6.42
C ALA A 38 -1.17 -18.06 -7.14
N ALA A 39 -0.31 -18.93 -7.62
CA ALA A 39 -0.70 -20.05 -8.45
C ALA A 39 -1.38 -21.16 -7.63
N ARG A 40 -0.89 -21.44 -6.42
CA ARG A 40 -1.22 -22.69 -5.70
C ARG A 40 -1.51 -22.53 -4.21
N LYS A 41 -1.06 -21.44 -3.58
CA LYS A 41 -1.24 -21.19 -2.14
C LYS A 41 -1.64 -19.73 -1.89
N PRO A 42 -2.82 -19.31 -2.37
CA PRO A 42 -3.25 -17.92 -2.27
C PRO A 42 -3.33 -17.47 -0.81
N TYR A 43 -3.27 -16.16 -0.58
CA TYR A 43 -3.46 -15.59 0.76
C TYR A 43 -4.86 -15.91 1.27
N THR A 44 -4.91 -16.43 2.49
CA THR A 44 -6.17 -16.63 3.21
C THR A 44 -6.72 -15.28 3.64
N GLU A 45 -8.03 -15.17 3.79
CA GLU A 45 -8.68 -13.96 4.27
C GLU A 45 -8.10 -13.49 5.62
N ALA A 46 -7.81 -14.42 6.54
CA ALA A 46 -7.17 -14.12 7.82
C ALA A 46 -5.76 -13.52 7.67
N GLU A 47 -4.95 -13.99 6.71
CA GLU A 47 -3.64 -13.40 6.40
C GLU A 47 -3.80 -11.99 5.79
N GLU A 48 -4.76 -11.82 4.89
CA GLU A 48 -5.06 -10.51 4.28
C GLU A 48 -5.53 -9.50 5.33
N ASP A 49 -6.38 -9.91 6.26
CA ASP A 49 -6.88 -9.06 7.34
C ASP A 49 -5.80 -8.71 8.36
N GLU A 50 -4.91 -9.64 8.68
CA GLU A 50 -3.76 -9.35 9.53
C GLU A 50 -2.81 -8.33 8.86
N ALA A 51 -2.57 -8.46 7.56
CA ALA A 51 -1.81 -7.47 6.81
C ALA A 51 -2.52 -6.10 6.77
N ARG A 52 -3.85 -6.09 6.59
CA ARG A 52 -4.68 -4.88 6.64
C ARG A 52 -4.56 -4.19 7.99
N ARG A 53 -4.70 -4.91 9.10
CA ARG A 53 -4.57 -4.37 10.47
C ARG A 53 -3.22 -3.66 10.69
N LYS A 54 -2.13 -4.23 10.18
CA LYS A 54 -0.79 -3.61 10.29
C LYS A 54 -0.70 -2.28 9.53
N LEU A 55 -1.35 -2.19 8.36
CA LEU A 55 -1.42 -0.95 7.59
C LEU A 55 -2.34 0.09 8.23
N VAL A 56 -3.41 -0.33 8.91
CA VAL A 56 -4.25 0.59 9.70
C VAL A 56 -3.48 1.11 10.92
N ALA A 57 -2.73 0.25 11.62
CA ALA A 57 -1.90 0.67 12.75
C ALA A 57 -0.82 1.71 12.36
N LEU A 58 -0.40 1.76 11.09
CA LEU A 58 0.43 2.85 10.58
C LEU A 58 -0.31 4.19 10.65
N LEU A 59 -1.60 4.23 10.30
CA LEU A 59 -2.41 5.45 10.36
C LEU A 59 -2.59 5.93 11.80
N ASP A 60 -2.85 5.02 12.75
CA ASP A 60 -2.93 5.35 14.17
C ASP A 60 -1.65 6.05 14.66
N ARG A 61 -0.48 5.50 14.25
CA ARG A 61 0.81 6.10 14.58
C ARG A 61 1.02 7.46 13.92
N MET A 62 0.63 7.60 12.66
CA MET A 62 0.70 8.88 11.96
C MET A 62 -0.19 9.94 12.63
N GLU A 63 -1.40 9.57 13.04
CA GLU A 63 -2.35 10.46 13.71
C GLU A 63 -1.74 11.08 14.98
N ALA A 64 -1.05 10.28 15.79
CA ALA A 64 -0.30 10.76 16.96
C ALA A 64 0.85 11.70 16.56
N MET A 65 1.70 11.26 15.62
CA MET A 65 2.87 12.04 15.16
C MET A 65 2.48 13.38 14.55
N LEU A 66 1.36 13.44 13.82
CA LEU A 66 0.86 14.67 13.22
C LEU A 66 0.35 15.67 14.27
N GLY A 67 -0.16 15.17 15.40
CA GLY A 67 -0.54 16.00 16.54
C GLY A 67 0.67 16.69 17.17
N GLU A 68 1.72 15.93 17.46
CA GLU A 68 2.97 16.43 18.05
C GLU A 68 3.77 17.28 17.05
N GLY A 69 3.78 16.87 15.79
CA GLY A 69 4.55 17.47 14.71
C GLY A 69 3.87 18.65 14.01
N GLY A 70 2.78 19.19 14.55
CA GLY A 70 2.14 20.40 14.01
C GLY A 70 1.57 20.23 12.59
N GLY A 71 1.05 19.04 12.27
CA GLY A 71 0.43 18.74 10.98
C GLY A 71 1.37 18.16 9.91
N TRP A 72 2.64 17.96 10.24
CA TRP A 72 3.61 17.17 9.45
C TRP A 72 4.23 16.10 10.35
N LEU A 73 4.72 15.01 9.76
CA LEU A 73 5.14 13.85 10.57
C LEU A 73 6.34 14.13 11.49
N VAL A 74 7.22 15.06 11.11
CA VAL A 74 8.42 15.37 11.88
C VAL A 74 8.69 16.88 11.87
N GLY A 75 8.83 17.47 13.06
CA GLY A 75 9.41 18.79 13.25
C GLY A 75 8.67 19.95 12.59
N GLY A 76 7.33 19.89 12.49
CA GLY A 76 6.52 21.04 12.03
C GLY A 76 6.60 21.32 10.55
N ARG A 77 7.27 20.49 9.75
CA ARG A 77 7.60 20.80 8.35
C ARG A 77 7.53 19.57 7.47
N TYR A 78 7.11 19.80 6.22
CA TYR A 78 7.14 18.77 5.17
C TYR A 78 8.56 18.25 4.95
N SER A 79 8.72 16.93 4.97
CA SER A 79 10.03 16.28 4.93
C SER A 79 9.99 14.95 4.17
N ILE A 80 11.14 14.27 4.12
CA ILE A 80 11.24 12.90 3.59
C ILE A 80 10.35 11.91 4.35
N ALA A 81 10.03 12.18 5.63
CA ALA A 81 9.13 11.34 6.40
C ALA A 81 7.72 11.33 5.78
N ASP A 82 7.20 12.51 5.40
CA ASP A 82 5.90 12.63 4.74
C ASP A 82 5.92 11.98 3.36
N ILE A 83 6.98 12.20 2.58
CA ILE A 83 7.14 11.64 1.23
C ILE A 83 7.16 10.10 1.28
N ALA A 84 7.89 9.52 2.23
CA ALA A 84 8.11 8.08 2.32
C ALA A 84 6.82 7.29 2.56
N VAL A 85 5.84 7.88 3.26
CA VAL A 85 4.58 7.20 3.58
C VAL A 85 3.51 7.36 2.50
N VAL A 86 3.66 8.31 1.57
CA VAL A 86 2.67 8.59 0.51
C VAL A 86 2.23 7.34 -0.26
N PRO A 87 3.12 6.44 -0.74
CA PRO A 87 2.68 5.26 -1.49
C PRO A 87 1.84 4.30 -0.65
N PHE A 88 2.08 4.23 0.67
CA PHE A 88 1.29 3.39 1.57
C PHE A 88 -0.09 4.01 1.78
N VAL A 89 -0.15 5.30 2.12
CA VAL A 89 -1.41 5.99 2.38
C VAL A 89 -2.31 6.05 1.14
N LYS A 90 -1.74 6.31 -0.04
CA LYS A 90 -2.51 6.26 -1.31
C LYS A 90 -3.20 4.91 -1.49
N ARG A 91 -2.52 3.81 -1.15
CA ARG A 91 -3.08 2.46 -1.26
C ARG A 91 -4.11 2.15 -0.17
N ILE A 92 -3.94 2.72 1.01
CA ILE A 92 -4.92 2.61 2.10
C ILE A 92 -6.22 3.31 1.74
N GLU A 93 -6.12 4.56 1.27
CA GLU A 93 -7.26 5.35 0.79
C GLU A 93 -8.03 4.64 -0.33
N GLU A 94 -7.34 4.11 -1.33
CA GLU A 94 -7.97 3.66 -2.56
C GLU A 94 -8.54 2.24 -2.48
N GLU A 95 -7.87 1.31 -1.79
CA GLU A 95 -8.21 -0.12 -1.88
C GLU A 95 -8.20 -0.85 -0.52
N ILE A 96 -7.29 -0.49 0.40
CA ILE A 96 -7.02 -1.34 1.57
C ILE A 96 -7.90 -0.98 2.77
N ALA A 97 -8.12 0.28 3.10
CA ALA A 97 -9.05 0.64 4.17
C ALA A 97 -9.56 2.07 3.97
N PRO A 98 -10.38 2.32 2.93
CA PRO A 98 -10.84 3.68 2.61
C PRO A 98 -11.54 4.39 3.77
N ASP A 99 -12.33 3.64 4.56
CA ASP A 99 -13.06 4.18 5.71
C ASP A 99 -12.13 4.73 6.81
N GLU A 100 -10.93 4.18 6.95
CA GLU A 100 -9.93 4.63 7.92
C GLU A 100 -9.32 5.99 7.52
N MET A 101 -9.41 6.40 6.26
CA MET A 101 -8.91 7.70 5.78
C MET A 101 -9.91 8.85 5.98
N SER A 102 -11.07 8.57 6.61
CA SER A 102 -12.09 9.57 6.88
C SER A 102 -11.70 10.49 8.04
N ALA A 103 -12.18 11.74 8.00
CA ALA A 103 -11.97 12.70 9.08
C ALA A 103 -12.59 12.25 10.42
N ALA A 104 -13.58 11.34 10.41
CA ALA A 104 -14.18 10.80 11.61
C ALA A 104 -13.29 9.78 12.33
N LYS A 105 -12.39 9.10 11.60
CA LYS A 105 -11.49 8.07 12.13
C LYS A 105 -10.11 8.64 12.41
N HIS A 106 -9.50 9.27 11.41
CA HIS A 106 -8.16 9.83 11.48
C HIS A 106 -8.16 11.28 10.98
N PRO A 107 -8.65 12.25 11.78
CA PRO A 107 -8.80 13.64 11.34
C PRO A 107 -7.48 14.29 10.90
N ARG A 108 -6.38 14.05 11.62
CA ARG A 108 -5.10 14.69 11.27
C ARG A 108 -4.47 14.04 10.05
N VAL A 109 -4.58 12.71 9.90
CA VAL A 109 -4.16 12.00 8.68
C VAL A 109 -4.98 12.49 7.48
N HIS A 110 -6.29 12.63 7.63
CA HIS A 110 -7.18 13.15 6.58
C HIS A 110 -6.72 14.53 6.10
N ASP A 111 -6.49 15.46 7.03
CA ASP A 111 -6.01 16.80 6.72
C ASP A 111 -4.60 16.80 6.12
N TRP A 112 -3.70 15.98 6.66
CA TRP A 112 -2.35 15.80 6.13
C TRP A 112 -2.39 15.29 4.69
N TRP A 113 -3.25 14.31 4.40
CA TRP A 113 -3.37 13.73 3.08
C TRP A 113 -3.85 14.76 2.05
N ARG A 114 -4.84 15.58 2.41
CA ARG A 114 -5.27 16.73 1.59
C ARG A 114 -4.13 17.72 1.33
N ARG A 115 -3.34 18.05 2.36
CA ARG A 115 -2.16 18.94 2.21
C ARG A 115 -1.11 18.35 1.28
N VAL A 116 -0.84 17.05 1.36
CA VAL A 116 0.11 16.34 0.49
C VAL A 116 -0.37 16.36 -0.96
N GLN A 117 -1.63 15.99 -1.21
CA GLN A 117 -2.22 15.96 -2.55
C GLN A 117 -2.25 17.33 -3.23
N ALA A 118 -2.42 18.42 -2.45
CA ALA A 118 -2.42 19.78 -2.97
C ALA A 118 -1.03 20.28 -3.44
N ARG A 119 0.06 19.54 -3.16
CA ARG A 119 1.41 19.98 -3.53
C ARG A 119 1.68 19.78 -5.03
N PRO A 120 2.35 20.71 -5.72
CA PRO A 120 2.72 20.55 -7.13
C PRO A 120 3.52 19.26 -7.40
N ALA A 121 4.40 18.88 -6.48
CA ALA A 121 5.21 17.66 -6.60
C ALA A 121 4.36 16.37 -6.65
N PHE A 122 3.20 16.34 -6.01
CA PHE A 122 2.29 15.19 -6.05
C PHE A 122 1.76 14.97 -7.46
N LYS A 123 1.37 16.05 -8.13
CA LYS A 123 0.97 16.05 -9.55
C LYS A 123 2.14 15.70 -10.47
N THR A 124 3.33 16.26 -10.24
CA THR A 124 4.53 15.93 -11.04
C THR A 124 4.88 14.45 -10.95
N ALA A 125 4.71 13.84 -9.77
CA ALA A 125 4.93 12.42 -9.54
C ALA A 125 3.83 11.51 -10.12
N ARG A 126 2.73 12.08 -10.65
CA ARG A 126 1.59 11.35 -11.22
C ARG A 126 1.03 10.29 -10.27
N ILE A 127 0.83 10.68 -9.00
CA ILE A 127 0.21 9.82 -8.01
C ILE A 127 -1.31 9.89 -8.22
N GLU A 128 -1.78 9.06 -9.15
CA GLU A 128 -3.17 9.05 -9.64
C GLU A 128 -3.90 7.78 -9.16
N SER A 129 -5.20 7.70 -9.46
CA SER A 129 -5.99 6.52 -9.20
C SER A 129 -5.45 5.33 -9.99
N PHE A 130 -5.47 4.13 -9.41
CA PHE A 130 -5.17 2.90 -10.14
C PHE A 130 -6.30 2.49 -11.10
N TYR A 131 -7.51 3.01 -10.88
CA TYR A 131 -8.71 2.64 -11.65
C TYR A 131 -9.01 3.58 -12.83
N ASP A 132 -8.29 4.71 -12.91
CA ASP A 132 -8.41 5.70 -14.00
C ASP A 132 -7.36 5.42 -15.09
#